data_AF-A0A7J2XXW3-F1
#
_entry.id   AF-A0A7J2XXW3-F1
#
_cell.length_a   1.000
_cell.length_b   1.000
_cell.length_c   1.000
_cell.angle_alpha   90.00
_cell.angle_beta   90.00
_cell.angle_gamma   90.00
#
_symmetry.space_group_name_H-M   'P 1'
#
loop_
_entity.id
_entity.type
_entity.pdbx_description
1 polymer ?
#
loop_
_entity_poly.entity_id
_entity_poly.type
_entity_poly.pdbx_seq_one_letter_code
_entity_poly.pdbx_strand_id
1 'polypeptide(L)'
;MDFLERLDPRERSSFEPLRIHFPPYTQPQLYNILRQRADLGIKLGTWDDEALHLIAARVAQESGDARRAIDVLRIAAEIAEDEKAEKLTVKHVERALNSVNEEEISVTVRTLPLHHRLILAAIAEILERPQVRPGTGVIYSVYGKKALSYGVKPLTMRRVSGILRELESLGLVEIKMDYGGARGNTKVVERMALPPEQMKSLLFQMGIRM
;
A
#
# COMPACT_ATOMS: atom_id res chain seq x y z
N MET A 1 8.78 -15.72 15.08
CA MET A 1 9.40 -16.22 16.33
C MET A 1 8.55 -15.70 17.47
N ASP A 2 7.96 -16.60 18.25
CA ASP A 2 7.11 -16.25 19.40
C ASP A 2 7.98 -15.48 20.41
N PHE A 3 7.48 -14.38 20.98
CA PHE A 3 8.20 -13.60 21.99
C PHE A 3 8.67 -14.48 23.15
N LEU A 4 7.87 -15.48 23.51
CA LEU A 4 8.16 -16.41 24.60
C LEU A 4 9.24 -17.44 24.28
N GLU A 5 9.60 -17.63 23.01
CA GLU A 5 10.74 -18.46 22.59
C GLU A 5 12.08 -17.72 22.70
N ARG A 6 12.05 -16.40 22.94
CA ARG A 6 13.24 -15.57 23.13
C ARG A 6 13.66 -15.40 24.59
N LEU A 7 12.84 -15.88 25.54
CA LEU A 7 13.12 -15.82 26.97
C LEU A 7 14.05 -16.96 27.40
N ASP A 8 14.91 -16.71 28.38
CA ASP A 8 15.75 -17.76 28.98
C ASP A 8 14.85 -18.81 29.67
N PRO A 9 15.19 -20.12 29.61
CA PRO A 9 14.42 -21.18 30.26
C PRO A 9 14.04 -20.92 31.72
N ARG A 10 14.88 -20.22 32.50
CA ARG A 10 14.62 -19.88 33.91
C ARG A 10 13.59 -18.76 34.08
N GLU A 11 13.64 -17.77 33.19
CA GLU A 11 12.65 -16.68 33.14
C GLU A 11 11.29 -17.22 32.73
N ARG A 12 11.26 -18.10 31.70
CA ARG A 12 10.05 -18.78 31.25
C ARG A 12 9.46 -19.71 32.32
N SER A 13 10.29 -20.30 33.19
CA SER A 13 9.82 -21.15 34.29
C SER A 13 9.20 -20.37 35.45
N SER A 14 9.57 -19.09 35.63
CA SER A 14 9.02 -18.23 36.69
C SER A 14 7.89 -17.34 36.18
N PHE A 15 7.80 -17.17 34.85
CA PHE A 15 6.80 -16.38 34.17
C PHE A 15 5.71 -17.32 33.62
N GLU A 16 4.54 -17.33 34.27
CA GLU A 16 3.32 -17.93 33.74
C GLU A 16 2.43 -16.83 33.12
N PRO A 17 2.69 -16.39 31.88
CA PRO A 17 1.87 -15.35 31.26
C PRO A 17 0.48 -15.89 30.96
N LEU A 18 -0.54 -15.15 31.41
CA LEU A 18 -1.86 -15.28 30.84
C LEU A 18 -1.80 -14.82 29.38
N ARG A 19 -1.86 -15.76 28.43
CA ARG A 19 -1.88 -15.45 27.01
C ARG A 19 -3.27 -14.92 26.63
N ILE A 20 -3.39 -13.60 26.46
CA ILE A 20 -4.58 -12.98 25.89
C ILE A 20 -4.38 -12.89 24.37
N HIS A 21 -5.18 -13.61 23.61
CA HIS A 21 -5.21 -13.52 22.16
C HIS A 21 -6.16 -12.42 21.73
N PHE A 22 -5.71 -11.51 20.89
CA PHE A 22 -6.53 -10.46 20.28
C PHE A 22 -6.82 -10.86 18.83
N PRO A 23 -7.91 -11.61 18.57
CA PRO A 23 -8.27 -11.94 17.20
C PRO A 23 -8.64 -10.66 16.44
N PRO A 24 -8.40 -10.61 15.11
CA PRO A 24 -8.95 -9.57 14.26
C PRO A 24 -10.46 -9.39 14.47
N TYR A 25 -10.93 -8.15 14.39
CA TYR A 25 -12.36 -7.89 14.51
C TYR A 25 -13.09 -8.38 13.27
N THR A 26 -14.21 -9.06 13.50
CA THR A 26 -15.17 -9.44 12.46
C THR A 26 -15.93 -8.22 11.94
N GLN A 27 -16.54 -8.33 10.76
CA GLN A 27 -17.35 -7.25 10.18
C GLN A 27 -18.42 -6.72 11.16
N PRO A 28 -19.26 -7.54 11.82
CA PRO A 28 -20.26 -7.02 12.77
C PRO A 28 -19.63 -6.26 13.94
N GLN A 29 -18.47 -6.71 14.43
CA GLN A 29 -17.76 -6.03 15.51
C GLN A 29 -17.21 -4.68 15.06
N LEU A 30 -16.59 -4.62 13.87
CA LEU A 30 -16.12 -3.37 13.29
C LEU A 30 -17.28 -2.39 13.04
N TYR A 31 -18.40 -2.85 12.52
CA TYR A 31 -19.60 -2.02 12.34
C TYR A 31 -20.05 -1.42 13.68
N ASN A 32 -20.14 -2.23 14.75
CA ASN A 32 -20.54 -1.74 16.07
C ASN A 32 -19.56 -0.70 16.63
N ILE A 33 -18.25 -0.92 16.45
CA ILE A 33 -17.22 0.05 16.83
C ILE A 33 -17.40 1.34 16.02
N LEU A 34 -17.52 1.25 14.70
CA LEU A 34 -17.68 2.41 13.82
C LEU A 34 -18.94 3.20 14.14
N ARG A 35 -20.07 2.53 14.38
CA ARG A 35 -21.32 3.16 14.78
C ARG A 35 -21.16 3.94 16.08
N GLN A 36 -20.57 3.31 17.10
CA GLN A 36 -20.28 3.99 18.36
C GLN A 36 -19.40 5.23 18.15
N ARG A 37 -18.40 5.15 17.26
CA ARG A 37 -17.51 6.29 16.94
C ARG A 37 -18.22 7.38 16.14
N ALA A 38 -19.10 7.02 15.21
CA ALA A 38 -19.93 7.94 14.46
C ALA A 38 -20.90 8.69 15.38
N ASP A 39 -21.57 7.99 16.30
CA ASP A 39 -22.47 8.60 17.29
C ASP A 39 -21.76 9.64 18.19
N LEU A 40 -20.47 9.43 18.48
CA LEU A 40 -19.67 10.34 19.32
C LEU A 40 -19.01 11.48 18.55
N GLY A 41 -18.64 11.25 17.28
CA GLY A 41 -17.78 12.14 16.50
C GLY A 41 -18.47 12.84 15.34
N ILE A 42 -19.64 12.37 14.91
CA ILE A 42 -20.40 12.90 13.76
C ILE A 42 -21.78 13.34 14.26
N LYS A 43 -22.32 14.40 13.65
CA LYS A 43 -23.66 14.89 13.98
C LYS A 43 -24.70 13.78 13.76
N LEU A 44 -25.54 13.53 14.76
CA LEU A 44 -26.55 12.48 14.70
C LEU A 44 -27.46 12.64 13.46
N GLY A 45 -27.63 11.54 12.71
CA GLY A 45 -28.48 11.49 11.52
C GLY A 45 -27.83 12.00 10.23
N THR A 46 -26.53 12.32 10.25
CA THR A 46 -25.79 12.79 9.06
C THR A 46 -24.85 11.75 8.47
N TRP A 47 -25.11 10.46 8.66
CA TRP A 47 -24.43 9.38 7.95
C TRP A 47 -25.42 8.32 7.51
N ASP A 48 -25.13 7.70 6.37
CA ASP A 48 -25.86 6.54 5.89
C ASP A 48 -25.28 5.28 6.52
N ASP A 49 -26.15 4.38 6.98
CA ASP A 49 -25.73 3.15 7.65
C ASP A 49 -24.96 2.20 6.71
N GLU A 50 -25.27 2.25 5.40
CA GLU A 50 -24.54 1.55 4.35
C GLU A 50 -23.07 1.97 4.28
N ALA A 51 -22.77 3.24 4.56
CA ALA A 51 -21.39 3.73 4.55
C ALA A 51 -20.57 3.08 5.66
N LEU A 52 -21.11 2.93 6.87
CA LEU A 52 -20.45 2.24 7.97
C LEU A 52 -20.28 0.74 7.70
N HIS A 53 -21.31 0.11 7.11
CA HIS A 53 -21.23 -1.29 6.69
C HIS A 53 -20.14 -1.53 5.66
N LEU A 54 -19.98 -0.62 4.69
CA LEU A 54 -18.93 -0.72 3.68
C LEU A 54 -17.53 -0.66 4.29
N ILE A 55 -17.27 0.28 5.20
CA ILE A 55 -15.98 0.38 5.91
C ILE A 55 -15.71 -0.92 6.67
N ALA A 56 -16.70 -1.38 7.46
CA ALA A 56 -16.57 -2.60 8.25
C ALA A 56 -16.29 -3.83 7.40
N ALA A 57 -17.00 -4.00 6.28
CA ALA A 57 -16.83 -5.12 5.37
C ALA A 57 -15.43 -5.10 4.73
N ARG A 58 -14.99 -3.94 4.22
CA ARG A 58 -13.71 -3.82 3.55
C ARG A 58 -12.53 -4.08 4.48
N VAL A 59 -12.56 -3.51 5.68
CA VAL A 59 -11.47 -3.67 6.66
C VAL A 59 -11.44 -5.08 7.26
N ALA A 60 -12.61 -5.68 7.53
CA ALA A 60 -12.68 -7.07 7.99
C ALA A 60 -12.11 -8.07 6.98
N GLN A 61 -12.33 -7.83 5.69
CA GLN A 61 -11.80 -8.67 4.62
C GLN A 61 -10.27 -8.61 4.52
N GLU A 62 -9.67 -7.46 4.84
CA GLU A 62 -8.22 -7.24 4.70
C GLU A 62 -7.43 -7.63 5.96
N SER A 63 -7.85 -7.13 7.12
CA SER A 63 -7.04 -7.21 8.35
C SER A 63 -7.83 -7.33 9.64
N GLY A 64 -9.06 -6.82 9.69
CA GLY A 64 -9.82 -6.67 10.93
C GLY A 64 -9.25 -5.63 11.91
N ASP A 65 -8.40 -4.69 11.46
CA ASP A 65 -7.83 -3.63 12.30
C ASP A 65 -8.84 -2.48 12.51
N ALA A 66 -9.33 -2.33 13.75
CA ALA A 66 -10.26 -1.27 14.11
C ALA A 66 -9.69 0.14 13.94
N ARG A 67 -8.38 0.33 14.05
CA ARG A 67 -7.76 1.66 13.83
C ARG A 67 -7.92 2.09 12.39
N ARG A 68 -7.60 1.20 11.43
CA ARG A 68 -7.78 1.44 10.00
C ARG A 68 -9.24 1.74 9.67
N ALA A 69 -10.19 1.02 10.26
CA ALA A 69 -11.61 1.31 10.09
C ALA A 69 -11.99 2.72 10.58
N ILE A 70 -11.51 3.12 11.76
CA ILE A 70 -11.77 4.45 12.33
C ILE A 70 -11.11 5.55 11.49
N ASP A 71 -9.90 5.33 10.99
CA ASP A 71 -9.21 6.28 10.12
C ASP A 71 -9.95 6.50 8.80
N VAL A 72 -10.46 5.43 8.18
CA VAL A 72 -11.31 5.53 6.98
C VAL A 72 -12.59 6.32 7.28
N LEU A 73 -13.24 6.07 8.42
CA LEU A 73 -14.44 6.81 8.83
C LEU A 73 -14.14 8.31 9.00
N ARG A 74 -13.03 8.64 9.68
CA ARG A 74 -12.59 10.03 9.87
C ARG A 74 -12.37 10.72 8.52
N ILE A 75 -11.60 10.12 7.62
CA ILE A 75 -11.32 10.69 6.30
C ILE A 75 -12.59 10.80 5.45
N ALA A 76 -13.50 9.83 5.52
CA ALA A 76 -14.78 9.90 4.83
C ALA A 76 -15.65 11.06 5.34
N ALA A 77 -15.61 11.35 6.65
CA ALA A 77 -16.30 12.49 7.24
C ALA A 77 -15.66 13.82 6.82
N GLU A 78 -14.33 13.91 6.83
CA GLU A 78 -13.57 15.09 6.36
C GLU A 78 -13.91 15.40 4.88
N ILE A 79 -13.93 14.38 4.02
CA ILE A 79 -14.32 14.52 2.60
C ILE A 79 -15.75 15.05 2.48
N ALA A 80 -16.69 14.51 3.27
CA ALA A 80 -18.08 14.96 3.24
C ALA A 80 -18.21 16.42 3.70
N GLU A 81 -17.43 16.83 4.70
CA GLU A 81 -17.40 18.19 5.23
C GLU A 81 -16.82 19.18 4.22
N ASP A 82 -15.70 18.84 3.58
CA ASP A 82 -15.07 19.64 2.52
C ASP A 82 -16.02 19.87 1.34
N GLU A 83 -16.85 18.87 1.01
CA GLU A 83 -17.88 18.97 -0.02
C GLU A 83 -19.16 19.68 0.43
N LYS A 84 -19.24 20.05 1.71
CA LYS A 84 -20.46 20.58 2.36
C LYS A 84 -21.67 19.67 2.16
N ALA A 85 -21.43 18.36 2.11
CA ALA A 85 -22.49 17.37 1.96
C ALA A 85 -23.32 17.30 3.25
N GLU A 86 -24.64 17.12 3.11
CA GLU A 86 -25.53 17.00 4.25
C GLU A 86 -25.35 15.66 5.01
N LYS A 87 -24.80 14.65 4.33
CA LYS A 87 -24.61 13.30 4.86
C LYS A 87 -23.33 12.64 4.38
N LEU A 88 -22.74 11.80 5.24
CA LEU A 88 -21.70 10.85 4.88
C LEU A 88 -22.31 9.67 4.12
N THR A 89 -21.93 9.50 2.86
CA THR A 89 -22.45 8.47 1.95
C THR A 89 -21.36 7.46 1.59
N VAL A 90 -21.77 6.36 0.94
CA VAL A 90 -20.87 5.35 0.37
C VAL A 90 -19.79 5.97 -0.54
N LYS A 91 -20.11 7.00 -1.32
CA LYS A 91 -19.14 7.66 -2.22
C LYS A 91 -17.99 8.31 -1.47
N HIS A 92 -18.25 8.91 -0.30
CA HIS A 92 -17.19 9.50 0.53
C HIS A 92 -16.29 8.40 1.11
N VAL A 93 -16.88 7.27 1.49
CA VAL A 93 -16.14 6.09 1.98
C VAL A 93 -15.24 5.49 0.90
N GLU A 94 -15.74 5.31 -0.32
CA GLU A 94 -14.93 4.80 -1.44
C GLU A 94 -13.71 5.69 -1.69
N ARG A 95 -13.91 7.01 -1.65
CA ARG A 95 -12.80 7.97 -1.78
C ARG A 95 -11.84 7.89 -0.59
N ALA A 96 -12.35 7.80 0.63
CA ALA A 96 -11.52 7.67 1.82
C ALA A 96 -10.67 6.40 1.79
N LEU A 97 -11.23 5.27 1.38
CA LEU A 97 -10.50 4.01 1.22
C LEU A 97 -9.36 4.15 0.21
N ASN A 98 -9.60 4.84 -0.91
CA ASN A 98 -8.55 5.13 -1.88
C ASN A 98 -7.48 6.05 -1.30
N SER A 99 -7.86 7.14 -0.63
CA SER A 99 -6.92 8.08 0.00
C SER A 99 -6.03 7.42 1.06
N VAL A 100 -6.59 6.56 1.92
CA VAL A 100 -5.81 5.80 2.92
C VAL A 100 -4.80 4.89 2.24
N ASN A 101 -5.21 4.18 1.18
CA ASN A 101 -4.30 3.32 0.43
C ASN A 101 -3.19 4.14 -0.25
N GLU A 102 -3.51 5.29 -0.84
CA GLU A 102 -2.53 6.19 -1.44
C GLU A 102 -1.53 6.72 -0.40
N GLU A 103 -1.99 7.05 0.81
CA GLU A 103 -1.13 7.51 1.91
C GLU A 103 -0.19 6.39 2.40
N GLU A 104 -0.70 5.16 2.57
CA GLU A 104 0.13 4.00 2.94
C GLU A 104 1.20 3.69 1.88
N ILE A 105 0.83 3.77 0.60
CA ILE A 105 1.77 3.63 -0.51
C ILE A 105 2.81 4.75 -0.45
N SER A 106 2.39 5.99 -0.20
CA SER A 106 3.28 7.15 -0.06
C SER A 106 4.31 6.93 1.05
N VAL A 107 3.88 6.51 2.24
CA VAL A 107 4.77 6.19 3.37
C VAL A 107 5.72 5.05 2.99
N THR A 108 5.22 3.98 2.37
CA THR A 108 6.04 2.85 1.94
C THR A 108 7.14 3.30 0.98
N VAL A 109 6.77 4.07 -0.06
CA VAL A 109 7.71 4.59 -1.05
C VAL A 109 8.75 5.52 -0.43
N ARG A 110 8.41 6.31 0.60
CA ARG A 110 9.36 7.17 1.34
C ARG A 110 10.45 6.37 2.04
N THR A 111 10.13 5.19 2.56
CA THR A 111 11.08 4.34 3.29
C THR A 111 12.00 3.54 2.37
N LEU A 112 11.74 3.52 1.06
CA LEU A 112 12.51 2.74 0.10
C LEU A 112 13.94 3.27 -0.10
N PRO A 113 14.93 2.36 -0.22
CA PRO A 113 16.28 2.71 -0.64
C PRO A 113 16.30 3.41 -2.01
N LEU A 114 17.35 4.19 -2.27
CA LEU A 114 17.48 4.98 -3.50
C LEU A 114 17.30 4.13 -4.77
N HIS A 115 17.98 2.98 -4.86
CA HIS A 115 17.89 2.12 -6.04
C HIS A 115 16.47 1.59 -6.28
N HIS A 116 15.72 1.27 -5.23
CA HIS A 116 14.31 0.85 -5.34
C HIS A 116 13.46 1.96 -5.93
N ARG A 117 13.62 3.19 -5.44
CA ARG A 117 12.89 4.35 -5.96
C ARG A 117 13.28 4.70 -7.40
N LEU A 118 14.55 4.57 -7.78
CA LEU A 118 14.99 4.76 -9.17
C LEU A 118 14.44 3.68 -10.12
N ILE A 119 14.31 2.44 -9.66
CA ILE A 119 13.66 1.37 -10.43
C ILE A 119 12.17 1.66 -10.58
N LEU A 120 11.50 2.08 -9.50
CA LEU A 120 10.09 2.47 -9.52
C LEU A 120 9.84 3.63 -10.50
N ALA A 121 10.74 4.62 -10.52
CA ALA A 121 10.73 5.73 -11.48
C ALA A 121 10.88 5.24 -12.93
N ALA A 122 11.79 4.30 -13.18
CA ALA A 122 11.98 3.71 -14.50
C ALA A 122 10.73 2.95 -14.97
N ILE A 123 10.09 2.20 -14.08
CA ILE A 123 8.83 1.47 -14.37
C ILE A 123 7.72 2.46 -14.74
N ALA A 124 7.52 3.51 -13.94
CA ALA A 124 6.50 4.52 -14.19
C ALA A 124 6.71 5.22 -15.55
N GLU A 125 7.96 5.55 -15.90
CA GLU A 125 8.26 6.13 -17.23
C GLU A 125 7.96 5.18 -18.39
N ILE A 126 8.21 3.87 -18.21
CA ILE A 126 7.94 2.88 -19.26
C ILE A 126 6.43 2.68 -19.44
N LEU A 127 5.67 2.60 -18.34
CA LEU A 127 4.23 2.33 -18.38
C LEU A 127 3.40 3.47 -19.01
N GLU A 128 3.92 4.69 -19.03
CA GLU A 128 3.33 5.79 -19.81
C GLU A 128 3.49 5.66 -21.33
N ARG A 129 4.31 4.71 -21.79
CA ARG A 129 4.52 4.43 -23.21
C ARG A 129 3.86 3.08 -23.54
N PRO A 130 2.57 3.04 -23.92
CA PRO A 130 1.83 1.79 -24.14
C PRO A 130 2.51 0.80 -25.10
N GLN A 131 3.30 1.32 -26.03
CA GLN A 131 4.05 0.58 -27.04
C GLN A 131 5.31 -0.10 -26.50
N VAL A 132 5.77 0.24 -25.30
CA VAL A 132 7.00 -0.30 -24.71
C VAL A 132 6.65 -1.34 -23.66
N ARG A 133 7.11 -2.57 -23.89
CA ARG A 133 6.92 -3.65 -22.92
C ARG A 133 7.84 -3.46 -21.70
N PRO A 134 7.31 -3.40 -20.47
CA PRO A 134 8.09 -3.25 -19.24
C PRO A 134 8.70 -4.57 -18.77
N GLY A 135 9.53 -5.19 -19.62
CA GLY A 135 10.31 -6.37 -19.28
C GLY A 135 11.57 -6.01 -18.48
N THR A 136 12.09 -6.96 -17.69
CA THR A 136 13.31 -6.76 -16.86
C THR A 136 14.47 -6.07 -17.59
N GLY A 137 14.73 -6.44 -18.85
CA GLY A 137 15.82 -5.84 -19.64
C GLY A 137 15.58 -4.38 -20.00
N VAL A 138 14.34 -4.02 -20.34
CA VAL A 138 13.96 -2.63 -20.64
C VAL A 138 14.04 -1.80 -19.36
N ILE A 139 13.45 -2.29 -18.27
CA ILE A 139 13.53 -1.67 -16.95
C ILE A 139 14.99 -1.44 -16.55
N TYR A 140 15.85 -2.45 -16.71
CA TYR A 140 17.28 -2.35 -16.40
C TYR A 140 17.98 -1.23 -17.19
N SER A 141 17.68 -1.10 -18.48
CA SER A 141 18.31 -0.08 -19.33
C SER A 141 17.88 1.34 -18.97
N VAL A 142 16.59 1.56 -18.68
CA VAL A 142 16.07 2.88 -18.25
C VAL A 142 16.58 3.22 -16.84
N TYR A 143 16.52 2.27 -15.91
CA TYR A 143 17.08 2.40 -14.57
C TYR A 143 18.58 2.73 -14.61
N GLY A 144 19.35 2.05 -15.46
CA GLY A 144 20.80 2.27 -15.56
C GLY A 144 21.16 3.71 -15.93
N LYS A 145 20.41 4.30 -16.86
CA LYS A 145 20.57 5.72 -17.23
C LYS A 145 20.26 6.64 -16.05
N LYS A 146 19.18 6.37 -15.31
CA LYS A 146 18.82 7.13 -14.10
C LYS A 146 19.86 6.96 -13.00
N ALA A 147 20.33 5.75 -12.71
CA ALA A 147 21.38 5.52 -11.71
C ALA A 147 22.62 6.38 -12.01
N LEU A 148 23.06 6.42 -13.27
CA LEU A 148 24.18 7.26 -13.69
C LEU A 148 23.90 8.77 -13.53
N SER A 149 22.70 9.25 -13.86
CA SER A 149 22.36 10.68 -13.68
C SER A 149 22.29 11.12 -12.21
N TYR A 150 22.06 10.18 -11.29
CA TYR A 150 22.13 10.39 -9.83
C TYR A 150 23.52 10.14 -9.24
N GLY A 151 24.54 9.92 -10.08
CA GLY A 151 25.92 9.69 -9.62
C GLY A 151 26.14 8.37 -8.89
N VAL A 152 25.22 7.40 -9.03
CA VAL A 152 25.33 6.08 -8.40
C VAL A 152 25.61 4.99 -9.43
N LYS A 153 26.45 4.02 -9.06
CA LYS A 153 26.77 2.89 -9.93
C LYS A 153 25.52 2.03 -10.16
N PRO A 154 25.14 1.71 -11.41
CA PRO A 154 24.05 0.78 -11.67
C PRO A 154 24.29 -0.58 -11.03
N LEU A 155 23.26 -1.10 -10.37
CA LEU A 155 23.24 -2.46 -9.84
C LEU A 155 23.26 -3.49 -10.96
N THR A 156 23.60 -4.74 -10.65
CA THR A 156 23.53 -5.84 -11.63
C THR A 156 22.08 -6.15 -11.99
N MET A 157 21.85 -6.68 -13.20
CA MET A 157 20.52 -7.11 -13.65
C MET A 157 19.88 -8.14 -12.70
N ARG A 158 20.69 -9.02 -12.09
CA ARG A 158 20.24 -9.98 -11.07
C ARG A 158 19.68 -9.26 -9.83
N ARG A 159 20.36 -8.22 -9.33
CA ARG A 159 19.87 -7.45 -8.18
C ARG A 159 18.61 -6.67 -8.53
N VAL A 160 18.54 -6.06 -9.71
CA VAL A 160 17.32 -5.37 -10.19
C VAL A 160 16.14 -6.35 -10.24
N SER A 161 16.34 -7.57 -10.77
CA SER A 161 15.30 -8.61 -10.76
C SER A 161 14.86 -9.02 -9.35
N GLY A 162 15.78 -8.99 -8.37
CA GLY A 162 15.46 -9.19 -6.95
C GLY A 162 14.62 -8.04 -6.39
N ILE A 163 15.02 -6.80 -6.66
CA ILE A 163 14.28 -5.59 -6.25
C ILE A 163 12.87 -5.57 -6.85
N LEU A 164 12.69 -6.01 -8.09
CA LEU A 164 11.35 -6.14 -8.68
C LEU A 164 10.42 -7.05 -7.84
N ARG A 165 10.94 -8.16 -7.29
CA ARG A 165 10.15 -9.03 -6.39
C ARG A 165 9.92 -8.38 -5.03
N GLU A 166 10.89 -7.62 -4.52
CA GLU A 166 10.72 -6.86 -3.27
C GLU A 166 9.60 -5.82 -3.44
N LEU A 167 9.59 -5.07 -4.55
CA LEU A 167 8.54 -4.11 -4.87
C LEU A 167 7.17 -4.79 -5.05
N GLU A 168 7.13 -5.96 -5.67
CA GLU A 168 5.91 -6.78 -5.79
C GLU A 168 5.41 -7.25 -4.43
N SER A 169 6.29 -7.71 -3.53
CA SER A 169 5.92 -8.14 -2.17
C SER A 169 5.40 -7.00 -1.29
N LEU A 170 5.80 -5.76 -1.59
CA LEU A 170 5.29 -4.55 -0.96
C LEU A 170 3.98 -4.07 -1.61
N GLY A 171 3.47 -4.77 -2.62
CA GLY A 171 2.26 -4.40 -3.35
C GLY A 171 2.41 -3.18 -4.26
N LEU A 172 3.63 -2.68 -4.49
CA LEU A 172 3.88 -1.45 -5.26
C LEU A 172 3.78 -1.68 -6.78
N VAL A 173 4.01 -2.92 -7.23
CA VAL A 173 3.94 -3.33 -8.63
C VAL A 173 3.35 -4.73 -8.74
N GLU A 174 2.65 -5.00 -9.84
CA GLU A 174 2.14 -6.33 -10.18
C GLU A 174 3.02 -6.92 -11.30
N ILE A 175 3.56 -8.12 -11.10
CA ILE A 175 4.49 -8.75 -12.05
C ILE A 175 3.90 -10.05 -12.57
N LYS A 176 3.92 -10.21 -13.90
CA LYS A 176 3.61 -11.47 -14.56
C LYS A 176 4.85 -12.10 -15.15
N MET A 177 4.93 -13.42 -15.05
CA MET A 177 5.92 -14.20 -15.76
C MET A 177 5.47 -14.38 -17.21
N ASP A 178 6.29 -13.90 -18.13
CA ASP A 178 6.14 -14.18 -19.55
C ASP A 178 7.08 -15.31 -19.96
N TYR A 179 6.49 -16.40 -20.44
CA TYR A 179 7.19 -17.58 -20.92
C TYR A 179 7.36 -17.47 -22.44
N GLY A 180 8.33 -16.67 -22.86
CA GLY A 180 8.55 -16.28 -24.26
C GLY A 180 9.29 -17.31 -25.14
N GLY A 181 9.23 -18.61 -24.81
CA GLY A 181 9.88 -19.68 -25.58
C GLY A 181 11.38 -19.43 -25.81
N ALA A 182 11.81 -19.35 -27.07
CA ALA A 182 13.22 -19.19 -27.48
C ALA A 182 13.91 -17.90 -26.96
N ARG A 183 13.15 -16.88 -26.51
CA ARG A 183 13.69 -15.62 -25.95
C ARG A 183 13.91 -15.67 -24.44
N GLY A 184 13.59 -16.79 -23.79
CA GLY A 184 13.71 -17.00 -22.36
C GLY A 184 12.54 -16.41 -21.55
N ASN A 185 12.55 -16.71 -20.25
CA ASN A 185 11.52 -16.28 -19.31
C ASN A 185 11.84 -14.87 -18.79
N THR A 186 10.89 -13.95 -18.88
CA THR A 186 11.08 -12.56 -18.41
C THR A 186 9.92 -12.13 -17.52
N LYS A 187 10.25 -11.38 -16.47
CA LYS A 187 9.26 -10.69 -15.64
C LYS A 187 8.78 -9.45 -16.38
N VAL A 188 7.47 -9.28 -16.45
CA VAL A 188 6.83 -8.10 -17.05
C VAL A 188 6.00 -7.44 -15.96
N VAL A 189 6.23 -6.16 -15.73
CA VAL A 189 5.42 -5.38 -14.79
C VAL A 189 4.12 -5.00 -15.48
N GLU A 190 2.97 -5.49 -15.03
CA GLU A 190 1.68 -5.17 -15.67
C GLU A 190 1.09 -3.86 -15.15
N ARG A 191 1.18 -3.62 -13.84
CA ARG A 191 0.54 -2.48 -13.15
C ARG A 191 1.39 -1.97 -12.00
N MET A 192 1.06 -0.76 -11.55
CA MET A 192 1.59 -0.13 -10.34
C MET A 192 0.44 0.12 -9.35
N ALA A 193 0.78 0.22 -8.07
CA ALA A 193 -0.18 0.53 -7.01
C ALA A 193 -0.82 1.91 -7.16
N LEU A 194 -0.10 2.87 -7.76
CA LEU A 194 -0.59 4.18 -8.15
C LEU A 194 -0.48 4.34 -9.67
N PRO A 195 -1.36 5.13 -10.30
CA PRO A 195 -1.17 5.61 -11.66
C PRO A 195 0.26 6.14 -11.89
N PRO A 196 0.90 5.87 -13.05
CA PRO A 196 2.27 6.29 -13.32
C PRO A 196 2.54 7.78 -13.06
N GLU A 197 1.63 8.66 -13.47
CA GLU A 197 1.72 10.11 -13.26
C GLU A 197 1.77 10.49 -11.76
N GLN A 198 0.92 9.86 -10.95
CA GLN A 198 0.89 10.07 -9.50
C GLN A 198 2.17 9.53 -8.84
N MET A 199 2.61 8.34 -9.24
CA MET A 199 3.85 7.74 -8.74
C MET A 199 5.06 8.63 -9.04
N LYS A 200 5.13 9.21 -10.23
CA LYS A 200 6.20 10.14 -10.60
C LYS A 200 6.15 11.42 -9.79
N SER A 201 4.96 11.99 -9.60
CA SER A 201 4.76 13.18 -8.77
C SER A 201 5.23 12.95 -7.33
N LEU A 202 4.89 11.78 -6.77
CA LEU A 202 5.33 11.33 -5.46
C LEU A 202 6.87 11.19 -5.39
N LEU A 203 7.48 10.54 -6.38
CA LEU A 203 8.94 10.36 -6.45
C LEU A 203 9.68 11.71 -6.64
N PHE A 204 9.09 12.64 -7.39
CA PHE A 204 9.63 13.99 -7.61
C PHE A 204 9.73 14.79 -6.31
N GLN A 205 8.68 14.74 -5.48
CA GLN A 205 8.69 15.35 -4.14
C GLN A 205 9.81 14.81 -3.24
N MET A 206 10.29 13.59 -3.50
CA MET A 206 11.39 12.97 -2.77
C MET A 206 12.78 13.20 -3.38
N GLY A 207 12.89 14.16 -4.30
CA GLY A 207 14.14 14.51 -4.98
C GLY A 207 14.48 13.63 -6.18
N ILE A 208 13.58 12.74 -6.61
CA ILE A 208 13.77 11.92 -7.82
C ILE A 208 13.14 12.63 -9.02
N ARG A 209 13.92 13.54 -9.61
CA ARG A 209 13.74 14.08 -10.96
C ARG A 209 13.73 12.98 -12.02
N MET A 210 12.73 13.10 -12.90
CA MET A 210 12.46 12.24 -14.05
C MET A 210 13.47 12.42 -15.18
#